data_AF-A0A929PMC0-F1
#
_entry.id   AF-A0A929PMC0-F1
#
_cell.length_a   1.000
_cell.length_b   1.000
_cell.length_c   1.000
_cell.angle_alpha   90.00
_cell.angle_beta   90.00
_cell.angle_gamma   90.00
#
_symmetry.space_group_name_H-M   'P 1'
#
loop_
_entity.id
_entity.type
_entity.pdbx_description
1 polymer ?
#
loop_
_entity_poly.entity_id
_entity_poly.type
_entity_poly.pdbx_seq_one_letter_code
_entity_poly.pdbx_strand_id
1 'polypeptide(L)'
;MKNNANLCKRKKTSNPAPKPRQSRNIAATKQRFLDATGEIIQESGIKALRINQIAKRAGRNKRLIYEYFENLEGLIRVYFEQNDYWLSYAEKIEDLLDSHMHDNGRELSSLLLKNHFQNFMSNKLLQQVSIMELTGNSKLLYELSNSRELLGERFFSLSADLFRNTGIDIRVIEALLIGGINYMVLHSISNGSTFCGIDIRAEEGKNALRKTLHQITTWAYEEAEGKKIGGLKKLREILIIELKQNDELVNFGTVLEVKELALFFEVVILSFQEKQVYKFKKDQSIFIQN
;
A
#
# COMPACT_ATOMS: atom_id res chain seq x y z
N MET A 1 -76.08 -21.09 15.88
CA MET A 1 -75.49 -20.54 17.11
C MET A 1 -73.98 -20.84 17.11
N LYS A 2 -73.16 -19.78 17.25
CA LYS A 2 -71.75 -19.73 17.73
C LYS A 2 -70.59 -20.30 16.87
N ASN A 3 -69.96 -19.37 16.12
CA ASN A 3 -68.55 -18.89 16.12
C ASN A 3 -67.33 -19.77 16.45
N ASN A 4 -66.24 -19.39 15.75
CA ASN A 4 -64.77 -19.50 16.00
C ASN A 4 -64.05 -20.72 15.41
N ALA A 5 -62.86 -20.66 14.78
CA ALA A 5 -61.84 -19.60 14.70
C ALA A 5 -60.95 -19.74 13.44
N ASN A 6 -60.39 -18.60 13.03
CA ASN A 6 -59.28 -18.42 12.09
C ASN A 6 -58.01 -19.17 12.52
N LEU A 7 -57.20 -19.62 11.54
CA LEU A 7 -55.73 -19.40 11.48
C LEU A 7 -55.13 -20.11 10.24
N CYS A 8 -54.96 -19.39 9.12
CA CYS A 8 -53.96 -19.77 8.11
C CYS A 8 -53.08 -18.55 7.82
N LYS A 9 -51.95 -18.48 8.55
CA LYS A 9 -50.90 -17.48 8.33
C LYS A 9 -50.18 -17.81 7.02
N ARG A 10 -50.55 -17.16 5.92
CA ARG A 10 -49.69 -17.10 4.72
C ARG A 10 -48.50 -16.18 5.01
N LYS A 11 -47.32 -16.77 5.17
CA LYS A 11 -46.03 -16.07 5.17
C LYS A 11 -45.89 -15.31 3.84
N LYS A 12 -45.86 -13.98 3.89
CA LYS A 12 -45.41 -13.14 2.77
C LYS A 12 -43.90 -13.29 2.65
N THR A 13 -43.45 -13.93 1.58
CA THR A 13 -42.07 -13.80 1.10
C THR A 13 -41.93 -12.41 0.48
N SER A 14 -41.24 -11.50 1.17
CA SER A 14 -40.93 -10.18 0.65
C SER A 14 -39.79 -10.28 -0.36
N ASN A 15 -40.11 -10.26 -1.65
CA ASN A 15 -39.12 -9.95 -2.68
C ASN A 15 -38.68 -8.48 -2.53
N PRO A 16 -37.37 -8.16 -2.60
CA PRO A 16 -36.91 -6.78 -2.57
C PRO A 16 -37.47 -6.00 -3.76
N ALA A 17 -37.96 -4.79 -3.52
CA ALA A 17 -38.58 -3.95 -4.53
C ALA A 17 -37.63 -3.66 -5.71
N PRO A 18 -38.12 -3.65 -6.97
CA PRO A 18 -37.29 -3.31 -8.12
C PRO A 18 -36.81 -1.87 -8.01
N LYS A 19 -35.48 -1.64 -8.08
CA LYS A 19 -34.90 -0.28 -8.07
C LYS A 19 -35.50 0.57 -9.21
N PRO A 20 -35.79 1.87 -8.99
CA PRO A 20 -36.56 2.69 -9.93
C PRO A 20 -35.81 2.95 -11.25
N ARG A 21 -36.53 2.82 -12.37
CA ARG A 21 -36.07 2.96 -13.77
C ARG A 21 -35.26 4.25 -14.07
N GLN A 22 -35.45 5.30 -13.28
CA GLN A 22 -34.80 6.61 -13.43
C GLN A 22 -33.34 6.61 -12.94
N SER A 23 -33.02 5.93 -11.83
CA SER A 23 -31.63 5.85 -11.34
C SER A 23 -30.74 5.04 -12.28
N ARG A 24 -31.30 3.97 -12.87
CA ARG A 24 -30.62 3.18 -13.91
C ARG A 24 -30.30 4.01 -15.16
N ASN A 25 -31.14 4.98 -15.51
CA ASN A 25 -30.92 5.85 -16.67
C ASN A 25 -29.82 6.90 -16.41
N ILE A 26 -29.74 7.42 -15.18
CA ILE A 26 -28.67 8.33 -14.75
C ILE A 26 -27.32 7.60 -14.78
N ALA A 27 -27.22 6.43 -14.14
CA ALA A 27 -25.98 5.65 -14.10
C ALA A 27 -25.49 5.28 -15.51
N ALA A 28 -26.39 4.80 -16.37
CA ALA A 28 -26.05 4.49 -17.76
C ALA A 28 -25.59 5.73 -18.54
N THR A 29 -26.16 6.90 -18.26
CA THR A 29 -25.74 8.15 -18.92
C THR A 29 -24.39 8.63 -18.42
N LYS A 30 -24.12 8.55 -17.10
CA LYS A 30 -22.79 8.82 -16.55
C LYS A 30 -21.74 7.93 -17.19
N GLN A 31 -22.01 6.62 -17.28
CA GLN A 31 -21.09 5.67 -17.88
C GLN A 31 -20.75 6.03 -19.33
N ARG A 32 -21.75 6.40 -20.15
CA ARG A 32 -21.50 6.81 -21.55
C ARG A 32 -20.56 8.01 -21.68
N PHE A 33 -20.60 8.97 -20.76
CA PHE A 33 -19.64 10.08 -20.78
C PHE A 33 -18.23 9.62 -20.41
N LEU A 34 -18.10 8.67 -19.49
CA LEU A 34 -16.82 8.10 -19.09
C LEU A 34 -16.23 7.24 -20.21
N ASP A 35 -17.04 6.40 -20.86
CA ASP A 35 -16.63 5.60 -22.03
C ASP A 35 -16.14 6.51 -23.16
N ALA A 36 -16.93 7.53 -23.52
CA ALA A 36 -16.55 8.52 -24.53
C ALA A 36 -15.26 9.29 -24.17
N THR A 37 -15.04 9.57 -22.88
CA THR A 37 -13.80 10.19 -22.40
C THR A 37 -12.62 9.26 -22.62
N GLY A 38 -12.75 7.98 -22.28
CA GLY A 38 -11.72 6.97 -22.49
C GLY A 38 -11.38 6.76 -23.96
N GLU A 39 -12.39 6.68 -24.84
CA GLU A 39 -12.18 6.59 -26.29
C GLU A 39 -11.37 7.78 -26.82
N ILE A 40 -11.72 9.02 -26.44
CA ILE A 40 -11.01 10.22 -26.90
C ILE A 40 -9.56 10.22 -26.38
N ILE A 41 -9.32 9.80 -25.12
CA ILE A 41 -7.96 9.69 -24.58
C ILE A 41 -7.13 8.68 -25.37
N GLN A 42 -7.71 7.53 -25.72
CA GLN A 42 -7.02 6.51 -26.52
C GLN A 42 -6.70 6.99 -27.94
N GLU A 43 -7.62 7.73 -28.57
CA GLU A 43 -7.47 8.23 -29.94
C GLU A 43 -6.55 9.45 -30.05
N SER A 44 -6.68 10.42 -29.14
CA SER A 44 -6.13 11.77 -29.30
C SER A 44 -5.39 12.30 -28.06
N GLY A 45 -5.33 11.52 -26.98
CA GLY A 45 -4.69 11.90 -25.72
C GLY A 45 -5.52 12.86 -24.86
N ILE A 46 -5.15 12.96 -23.58
CA ILE A 46 -5.88 13.73 -22.56
C ILE A 46 -6.04 15.22 -22.94
N LYS A 47 -5.04 15.83 -23.58
CA LYS A 47 -5.07 17.27 -23.96
C LYS A 47 -6.18 17.60 -24.96
N ALA A 48 -6.67 16.62 -25.71
CA ALA A 48 -7.74 16.79 -26.69
C ALA A 48 -9.14 16.89 -26.07
N LEU A 49 -9.32 16.53 -24.79
CA LEU A 49 -10.64 16.47 -24.15
C LEU A 49 -11.34 17.83 -24.14
N ARG A 50 -12.56 17.87 -24.68
CA ARG A 50 -13.45 19.04 -24.65
C ARG A 50 -14.90 18.58 -24.40
N ILE A 51 -15.65 19.32 -23.59
CA ILE A 51 -17.04 19.01 -23.22
C ILE A 51 -17.91 18.71 -24.44
N ASN A 52 -17.83 19.53 -25.49
CA ASN A 52 -18.65 19.33 -26.70
C ASN A 52 -18.29 18.04 -27.44
N GLN A 53 -17.01 17.68 -27.49
CA GLN A 53 -16.53 16.47 -28.17
C GLN A 53 -17.01 15.23 -27.42
N ILE A 54 -16.84 15.22 -26.09
CA ILE A 54 -17.29 14.13 -25.22
C ILE A 54 -18.80 13.96 -25.34
N ALA A 55 -19.58 15.05 -25.25
CA ALA A 55 -21.03 14.99 -25.34
C ALA A 55 -21.52 14.45 -26.69
N LYS A 56 -20.89 14.89 -27.79
CA LYS A 56 -21.16 14.38 -29.13
C LYS A 56 -20.87 12.89 -29.23
N ARG A 57 -19.72 12.42 -28.73
CA ARG A 57 -19.34 11.01 -28.76
C ARG A 57 -20.26 10.14 -27.90
N ALA A 58 -20.62 10.60 -26.70
CA ALA A 58 -21.55 9.90 -25.81
C ALA A 58 -23.00 9.85 -26.35
N GLY A 59 -23.34 10.65 -27.36
CA GLY A 59 -24.71 10.79 -27.87
C GLY A 59 -25.66 11.35 -26.81
N ARG A 60 -25.17 12.30 -26.01
CA ARG A 60 -25.89 12.86 -24.85
C ARG A 60 -25.74 14.38 -24.79
N ASN A 61 -26.71 15.03 -24.15
CA ASN A 61 -26.71 16.48 -24.02
C ASN A 61 -25.56 16.92 -23.10
N LYS A 62 -24.73 17.87 -23.54
CA LYS A 62 -23.60 18.41 -22.77
C LYS A 62 -24.01 19.01 -21.43
N ARG A 63 -25.25 19.48 -21.27
CA ARG A 63 -25.78 19.99 -19.99
C ARG A 63 -25.68 18.93 -18.88
N LEU A 64 -25.85 17.65 -19.22
CA LEU A 64 -25.75 16.55 -18.27
C LEU A 64 -24.33 16.34 -17.74
N ILE A 65 -23.29 16.81 -18.46
CA ILE A 65 -21.92 16.78 -17.94
C ILE A 65 -21.81 17.73 -16.74
N TYR A 66 -22.31 18.96 -16.88
CA TYR A 66 -22.33 19.93 -15.79
C TYR A 66 -23.23 19.47 -14.63
N GLU A 67 -24.32 18.77 -14.92
CA GLU A 67 -25.22 18.24 -13.88
C GLU A 67 -24.61 17.07 -13.10
N TYR A 68 -23.87 16.18 -13.78
CA TYR A 68 -23.40 14.93 -13.18
C TYR A 68 -21.97 14.96 -12.68
N PHE A 69 -21.16 15.88 -13.20
CA PHE A 69 -19.72 15.97 -12.97
C PHE A 69 -19.24 17.41 -12.72
N GLU A 70 -20.17 18.38 -12.63
CA GLU A 70 -19.93 19.81 -12.39
C GLU A 70 -19.23 20.54 -13.54
N ASN A 71 -18.12 20.01 -14.06
CA ASN A 71 -17.32 20.59 -15.14
C ASN A 71 -16.48 19.50 -15.84
N LEU A 72 -15.59 19.90 -16.76
CA LEU A 72 -14.71 18.96 -17.46
C LEU A 72 -13.71 18.27 -16.51
N GLU A 73 -13.16 19.00 -15.55
CA GLU A 73 -12.18 18.48 -14.59
C GLU A 73 -12.84 17.45 -13.67
N GLY A 74 -14.07 17.68 -13.20
CA GLY A 74 -14.82 16.71 -12.41
C GLY A 74 -15.17 15.44 -13.20
N LEU A 75 -15.42 15.53 -14.50
CA LEU A 75 -15.59 14.35 -15.35
C LEU A 75 -14.28 13.57 -15.48
N ILE A 76 -13.17 14.26 -15.72
CA ILE A 76 -11.83 13.66 -15.83
C ILE A 76 -11.44 12.99 -14.50
N ARG A 77 -11.76 13.61 -13.37
CA ARG A 77 -11.54 13.06 -12.03
C ARG A 77 -12.22 11.71 -11.88
N VAL A 78 -13.53 11.65 -12.09
CA VAL A 78 -14.30 10.40 -11.95
C VAL A 78 -13.79 9.34 -12.93
N TYR A 79 -13.39 9.76 -14.14
CA TYR A 79 -12.79 8.84 -15.11
C TYR A 79 -11.46 8.28 -14.60
N PHE A 80 -10.55 9.10 -14.07
CA PHE A 80 -9.28 8.61 -13.52
C PHE A 80 -9.50 7.73 -12.29
N GLU A 81 -10.34 8.14 -11.34
CA GLU A 81 -10.62 7.34 -10.14
C GLU A 81 -11.16 5.94 -10.47
N GLN A 82 -11.99 5.81 -11.52
CA GLN A 82 -12.51 4.50 -11.95
C GLN A 82 -11.50 3.65 -12.73
N ASN A 83 -10.49 4.27 -13.34
CA ASN A 83 -9.54 3.59 -14.24
C ASN A 83 -8.11 3.56 -13.67
N ASP A 84 -7.91 4.09 -12.47
CA ASP A 84 -6.65 4.03 -11.74
C ASP A 84 -6.52 2.64 -11.09
N TYR A 85 -5.63 1.85 -11.66
CA TYR A 85 -5.37 0.50 -11.17
C TYR A 85 -4.90 0.48 -9.70
N TRP A 86 -4.14 1.48 -9.26
CA TRP A 86 -3.67 1.52 -7.88
C TRP A 86 -4.83 1.69 -6.91
N LEU A 87 -5.78 2.58 -7.24
CA LEU A 87 -6.97 2.78 -6.42
C LEU A 87 -7.91 1.57 -6.40
N SER A 88 -7.81 0.65 -7.37
CA SER A 88 -8.57 -0.61 -7.34
C SER A 88 -8.20 -1.52 -6.16
N TYR A 89 -7.00 -1.35 -5.57
CA TYR A 89 -6.63 -2.08 -4.36
C TYR A 89 -7.37 -1.59 -3.11
N ALA A 90 -7.93 -0.37 -3.11
CA ALA A 90 -8.61 0.17 -1.95
C ALA A 90 -9.80 -0.69 -1.51
N GLU A 91 -10.50 -1.34 -2.46
CA GLU A 91 -11.64 -2.21 -2.15
C GLU A 91 -11.23 -3.54 -1.49
N LYS A 92 -10.00 -4.00 -1.70
CA LYS A 92 -9.49 -5.31 -1.25
C LYS A 92 -8.36 -5.18 -0.25
N ILE A 93 -8.16 -3.98 0.28
CA ILE A 93 -6.95 -3.68 1.03
C ILE A 93 -6.86 -4.54 2.29
N GLU A 94 -7.95 -4.68 3.05
CA GLU A 94 -7.93 -5.47 4.28
C GLU A 94 -7.61 -6.94 4.01
N ASP A 95 -8.24 -7.54 2.98
CA ASP A 95 -7.96 -8.93 2.58
C ASP A 95 -6.49 -9.15 2.20
N LEU A 96 -5.90 -8.19 1.46
CA LEU A 96 -4.48 -8.22 1.08
C LEU A 96 -3.56 -8.02 2.30
N LEU A 97 -3.93 -7.15 3.23
CA LEU A 97 -3.13 -6.93 4.42
C LEU A 97 -3.12 -8.20 5.28
N ASP A 98 -4.29 -8.76 5.54
CA ASP A 98 -4.47 -9.97 6.35
C ASP A 98 -3.73 -11.18 5.76
N SER A 99 -3.80 -11.38 4.43
CA SER A 99 -3.14 -12.51 3.78
C SER A 99 -1.60 -12.43 3.83
N HIS A 100 -1.04 -11.24 4.05
CA HIS A 100 0.40 -10.98 4.05
C HIS A 100 0.94 -10.50 5.41
N MET A 101 0.20 -10.69 6.51
CA MET A 101 0.72 -10.41 7.84
C MET A 101 1.84 -11.37 8.25
N HIS A 102 1.75 -12.63 7.83
CA HIS A 102 2.63 -13.71 8.25
C HIS A 102 4.10 -13.54 7.83
N ASP A 103 4.36 -12.75 6.79
CA ASP A 103 5.69 -12.48 6.23
C ASP A 103 6.05 -10.98 6.28
N ASN A 104 5.33 -10.19 7.08
CA ASN A 104 5.47 -8.73 7.19
C ASN A 104 5.29 -8.00 5.83
N GLY A 105 4.51 -8.55 4.92
CA GLY A 105 4.26 -7.95 3.60
C GLY A 105 5.36 -8.19 2.57
N ARG A 106 6.30 -9.12 2.80
CA ARG A 106 7.41 -9.40 1.87
C ARG A 106 6.92 -9.81 0.49
N GLU A 107 6.04 -10.80 0.43
CA GLU A 107 5.44 -11.26 -0.83
C GLU A 107 4.59 -10.18 -1.47
N LEU A 108 3.85 -9.42 -0.65
CA LEU A 108 3.00 -8.33 -1.13
C LEU A 108 3.81 -7.22 -1.80
N SER A 109 4.92 -6.80 -1.20
CA SER A 109 5.86 -5.81 -1.77
C SER A 109 6.30 -6.23 -3.17
N SER A 110 6.81 -7.47 -3.31
CA SER A 110 7.23 -8.00 -4.61
C SER A 110 6.07 -8.10 -5.63
N LEU A 111 4.89 -8.51 -5.16
CA LEU A 111 3.68 -8.62 -5.97
C LEU A 111 3.21 -7.27 -6.49
N LEU A 112 3.15 -6.25 -5.63
CA LEU A 112 2.72 -4.89 -6.00
C LEU A 112 3.65 -4.28 -7.05
N LEU A 113 4.98 -4.43 -6.91
CA LEU A 113 5.94 -3.97 -7.91
C LEU A 113 5.77 -4.66 -9.28
N LYS A 114 5.59 -5.99 -9.28
CA LYS A 114 5.37 -6.77 -10.52
C LYS A 114 4.06 -6.38 -11.19
N ASN A 115 3.00 -6.21 -10.41
CA ASN A 115 1.70 -5.75 -10.90
C ASN A 115 1.80 -4.32 -11.43
N HIS A 116 2.48 -3.43 -10.72
CA HIS A 116 2.73 -2.06 -11.17
C HIS A 116 3.43 -2.06 -12.52
N PHE A 117 4.53 -2.80 -12.67
CA PHE A 117 5.23 -2.93 -13.95
C PHE A 117 4.32 -3.44 -15.08
N GLN A 118 3.59 -4.54 -14.84
CA GLN A 118 2.75 -5.16 -15.86
C GLN A 118 1.60 -4.24 -16.29
N ASN A 119 0.92 -3.60 -15.34
CA ASN A 119 -0.17 -2.68 -15.63
C ASN A 119 0.36 -1.39 -16.27
N PHE A 120 1.48 -0.86 -15.80
CA PHE A 120 2.05 0.34 -16.35
C PHE A 120 2.52 0.15 -17.80
N MET A 121 3.04 -1.03 -18.17
CA MET A 121 3.38 -1.36 -19.56
C MET A 121 2.17 -1.41 -20.50
N SER A 122 1.02 -1.91 -20.04
CA SER A 122 -0.16 -2.12 -20.88
C SER A 122 -1.16 -0.95 -20.85
N ASN A 123 -1.08 -0.08 -19.83
CA ASN A 123 -2.05 0.99 -19.59
C ASN A 123 -1.54 2.36 -20.10
N LYS A 124 -1.93 2.70 -21.34
CA LYS A 124 -1.62 4.01 -21.95
C LYS A 124 -2.14 5.20 -21.15
N LEU A 125 -3.30 5.05 -20.49
CA LEU A 125 -3.86 6.13 -19.67
C LEU A 125 -2.92 6.43 -18.49
N LEU A 126 -2.51 5.39 -17.76
CA LEU A 126 -1.63 5.54 -16.61
C LEU A 126 -0.27 6.15 -17.01
N GLN A 127 0.28 5.75 -18.16
CA GLN A 127 1.49 6.35 -18.73
C GLN A 127 1.34 7.86 -19.00
N GLN A 128 0.23 8.26 -19.65
CA GLN A 128 -0.04 9.67 -19.93
C GLN A 128 -0.25 10.49 -18.66
N VAL A 129 -1.01 9.96 -17.69
CA VAL A 129 -1.24 10.59 -16.38
C VAL A 129 0.09 10.79 -15.64
N SER A 130 0.96 9.77 -15.64
CA SER A 130 2.29 9.86 -15.01
C SER A 130 3.19 10.92 -15.65
N ILE A 131 3.18 11.04 -16.99
CA ILE A 131 3.91 12.13 -17.67
C ILE A 131 3.33 13.50 -17.28
N MET A 132 2.00 13.61 -17.17
CA MET A 132 1.34 14.87 -16.81
C MET A 132 1.62 15.27 -15.36
N GLU A 133 1.67 14.32 -14.44
CA GLU A 133 2.07 14.54 -13.05
C GLU A 133 3.47 15.15 -12.95
N LEU A 134 4.41 14.73 -13.82
CA LEU A 134 5.79 15.22 -13.82
C LEU A 134 5.99 16.57 -14.52
N THR A 135 5.11 16.92 -15.46
CA THR A 135 5.29 18.08 -16.37
C THR A 135 4.32 19.22 -16.14
N GLY A 136 3.32 19.03 -15.27
CA GLY A 136 2.25 20.00 -15.06
C GLY A 136 1.94 20.28 -13.59
N ASN A 137 1.29 21.41 -13.36
CA ASN A 137 0.73 21.80 -12.06
C ASN A 137 -0.79 21.63 -12.11
N SER A 138 -1.29 20.39 -11.94
CA SER A 138 -2.73 20.10 -11.89
C SER A 138 -3.15 19.73 -10.47
N LYS A 139 -4.08 20.47 -9.89
CA LYS A 139 -4.65 20.17 -8.56
C LYS A 139 -5.28 18.77 -8.52
N LEU A 140 -6.01 18.40 -9.56
CA LEU A 140 -6.57 17.06 -9.72
C LEU A 140 -5.49 15.96 -9.62
N LEU A 141 -4.39 16.09 -10.36
CA LEU A 141 -3.32 15.10 -10.36
C LEU A 141 -2.58 15.03 -9.01
N TYR A 142 -2.40 16.18 -8.36
CA TYR A 142 -1.87 16.23 -6.99
C TYR A 142 -2.76 15.47 -6.01
N GLU A 143 -4.08 15.65 -6.07
CA GLU A 143 -5.01 14.91 -5.22
C GLU A 143 -5.00 13.41 -5.51
N LEU A 144 -4.93 13.02 -6.79
CA LEU A 144 -4.81 11.62 -7.20
C LEU A 144 -3.52 10.98 -6.66
N SER A 145 -2.39 11.68 -6.78
CA SER A 145 -1.11 11.25 -6.22
C SER A 145 -1.19 11.05 -4.70
N ASN A 146 -1.80 11.99 -3.97
CA ASN A 146 -2.01 11.84 -2.52
C ASN A 146 -2.90 10.66 -2.16
N SER A 147 -3.94 10.36 -2.95
CA SER A 147 -4.76 9.17 -2.74
C SER A 147 -3.94 7.89 -2.87
N ARG A 148 -2.97 7.85 -3.80
CA ARG A 148 -2.05 6.71 -3.94
C ARG A 148 -1.10 6.58 -2.75
N GLU A 149 -0.58 7.69 -2.23
CA GLU A 149 0.28 7.70 -1.04
C GLU A 149 -0.46 7.24 0.23
N LEU A 150 -1.71 7.66 0.42
CA LEU A 150 -2.54 7.18 1.53
C LEU A 150 -2.75 5.67 1.48
N LEU A 151 -2.89 5.11 0.28
CA LEU A 151 -2.99 3.66 0.09
C LEU A 151 -1.64 2.97 0.31
N GLY A 152 -0.55 3.56 -0.17
CA GLY A 152 0.81 3.08 0.07
C GLY A 152 1.14 2.99 1.56
N GLU A 153 0.76 4.00 2.35
CA GLU A 153 0.93 4.01 3.80
C GLU A 153 0.35 2.77 4.47
N ARG A 154 -0.85 2.35 4.03
CA ARG A 154 -1.50 1.15 4.58
C ARG A 154 -0.68 -0.11 4.31
N PHE A 155 -0.09 -0.26 3.13
CA PHE A 155 0.79 -1.38 2.82
C PHE A 155 2.10 -1.34 3.63
N PHE A 156 2.71 -0.16 3.76
CA PHE A 156 3.94 -0.01 4.55
C PHE A 156 3.74 -0.26 6.05
N SER A 157 2.50 -0.16 6.55
CA SER A 157 2.22 -0.46 7.95
C SER A 157 2.52 -1.93 8.32
N LEU A 158 2.40 -2.88 7.39
CA LEU A 158 2.73 -4.30 7.61
C LEU A 158 4.20 -4.55 7.92
N SER A 159 5.08 -3.75 7.32
CA SER A 159 6.53 -3.94 7.42
C SER A 159 7.19 -2.96 8.40
N ALA A 160 6.44 -2.00 8.93
CA ALA A 160 6.95 -0.92 9.77
C ALA A 160 7.75 -1.43 10.98
N ASP A 161 7.25 -2.44 11.68
CA ASP A 161 7.94 -3.00 12.85
C ASP A 161 9.21 -3.76 12.48
N LEU A 162 9.20 -4.48 11.36
CA LEU A 162 10.34 -5.22 10.85
C LEU A 162 11.50 -4.28 10.51
N PHE A 163 11.23 -3.19 9.80
CA PHE A 163 12.25 -2.23 9.38
C PHE A 163 12.66 -1.22 10.46
N ARG A 164 11.92 -1.13 11.58
CA ARG A 164 12.24 -0.20 12.68
C ARG A 164 13.64 -0.49 13.25
N ASN A 165 14.48 0.53 13.27
CA ASN A 165 15.85 0.53 13.81
C ASN A 165 16.82 -0.44 13.10
N THR A 166 16.54 -0.87 11.86
CA THR A 166 17.47 -1.69 11.07
C THR A 166 18.42 -0.82 10.23
N GLY A 167 18.14 0.47 10.09
CA GLY A 167 18.84 1.36 9.17
C GLY A 167 18.53 1.09 7.69
N ILE A 168 17.53 0.25 7.41
CA ILE A 168 17.03 -0.04 6.06
C ILE A 168 15.68 0.66 5.93
N ASP A 169 15.54 1.51 4.91
CA ASP A 169 14.30 2.20 4.63
C ASP A 169 13.61 1.55 3.42
N ILE A 170 12.61 0.71 3.71
CA ILE A 170 11.85 0.02 2.68
C ILE A 170 11.07 0.98 1.78
N ARG A 171 10.65 2.15 2.28
CA ARG A 171 9.92 3.14 1.48
C ARG A 171 10.82 3.76 0.43
N VAL A 172 12.06 4.08 0.81
CA VAL A 172 13.06 4.60 -0.13
C VAL A 172 13.40 3.55 -1.20
N ILE A 173 13.55 2.28 -0.81
CA ILE A 173 13.81 1.19 -1.75
C ILE A 173 12.64 1.05 -2.74
N GLU A 174 11.41 0.95 -2.24
CA GLU A 174 10.20 0.85 -3.08
C GLU A 174 10.03 2.08 -4.00
N ALA A 175 10.26 3.29 -3.49
CA ALA A 175 10.20 4.51 -4.30
C ALA A 175 11.20 4.51 -5.46
N LEU A 176 12.44 4.04 -5.22
CA LEU A 176 13.45 3.88 -6.28
C LEU A 176 13.05 2.81 -7.30
N LEU A 177 12.46 1.70 -6.85
CA LEU A 177 12.00 0.63 -7.75
C LEU A 177 10.80 1.09 -8.59
N ILE A 178 9.81 1.73 -8.00
CA ILE A 178 8.64 2.30 -8.69
C ILE A 178 9.10 3.38 -9.68
N GLY A 179 9.99 4.28 -9.26
CA GLY A 179 10.57 5.31 -10.14
C GLY A 179 11.35 4.71 -11.30
N GLY A 180 12.14 3.66 -11.05
CA GLY A 180 12.88 2.91 -12.07
C GLY A 180 11.95 2.23 -13.06
N ILE A 181 10.90 1.55 -12.59
CA ILE A 181 9.85 0.96 -13.43
C ILE A 181 9.22 2.05 -14.30
N ASN A 182 8.79 3.16 -13.69
CA ASN A 182 8.12 4.25 -14.41
C ASN A 182 9.02 4.80 -15.52
N TYR A 183 10.27 5.10 -15.19
CA TYR A 183 11.22 5.62 -16.17
C TYR A 183 11.47 4.61 -17.30
N MET A 184 11.78 3.35 -16.98
CA MET A 184 12.10 2.34 -17.98
C MET A 184 10.94 2.14 -18.96
N VAL A 185 9.71 2.06 -18.44
CA VAL A 185 8.49 1.93 -19.25
C VAL A 185 8.30 3.15 -20.15
N LEU A 186 8.28 4.35 -19.58
CA LEU A 186 8.08 5.59 -20.35
C LEU A 186 9.18 5.79 -21.40
N HIS A 187 10.44 5.52 -21.05
CA HIS A 187 11.58 5.56 -21.96
C HIS A 187 11.39 4.60 -23.14
N SER A 188 11.14 3.32 -22.84
CA SER A 188 11.02 2.28 -23.87
C SER A 188 9.85 2.54 -24.83
N ILE A 189 8.74 3.08 -24.34
CA ILE A 189 7.57 3.41 -25.16
C ILE A 189 7.79 4.68 -25.97
N SER A 190 8.52 5.66 -25.42
CA SER A 190 8.73 6.95 -26.09
C SER A 190 9.79 6.91 -27.18
N ASN A 191 10.91 6.22 -26.94
CA ASN A 191 12.04 6.23 -27.88
C ASN A 191 12.38 4.85 -28.49
N GLY A 192 11.77 3.77 -27.99
CA GLY A 192 11.97 2.42 -28.52
C GLY A 192 13.36 1.83 -28.34
N SER A 193 14.22 2.48 -27.55
CA SER A 193 15.59 2.04 -27.30
C SER A 193 15.72 1.27 -26.00
N THR A 194 16.82 0.52 -25.87
CA THR A 194 17.18 -0.15 -24.61
C THR A 194 17.56 0.86 -23.54
N PHE A 195 17.26 0.54 -22.28
CA PHE A 195 17.81 1.26 -21.13
C PHE A 195 18.77 0.36 -20.36
N CYS A 196 19.99 0.82 -20.11
CA CYS A 196 21.07 -0.01 -19.56
C CYS A 196 21.31 -1.31 -20.35
N GLY A 197 21.08 -1.29 -21.67
CA GLY A 197 21.15 -2.49 -22.53
C GLY A 197 19.98 -3.45 -22.40
N ILE A 198 18.94 -3.14 -21.62
CA ILE A 198 17.75 -3.97 -21.43
C ILE A 198 16.60 -3.46 -22.32
N ASP A 199 16.06 -4.34 -23.17
CA ASP A 199 14.79 -4.10 -23.87
C ASP A 199 13.63 -4.72 -23.08
N ILE A 200 12.88 -3.89 -22.35
CA ILE A 200 11.73 -4.34 -21.55
C ILE A 200 10.46 -4.61 -22.38
N ARG A 201 10.50 -4.46 -23.71
CA ARG A 201 9.41 -4.89 -24.60
C ARG A 201 9.54 -6.36 -24.97
N ALA A 202 10.77 -6.88 -24.99
CA ALA A 202 11.07 -8.29 -25.16
C ALA A 202 10.77 -9.07 -23.85
N GLU A 203 10.40 -10.34 -23.98
CA GLU A 203 10.04 -11.17 -22.80
C GLU A 203 11.24 -11.40 -21.89
N GLU A 204 12.45 -11.48 -22.45
CA GLU A 204 13.70 -11.62 -21.72
C GLU A 204 13.92 -10.41 -20.78
N GLY A 205 13.75 -9.19 -21.29
CA GLY A 205 13.91 -7.97 -20.49
C GLY A 205 12.80 -7.82 -19.43
N LYS A 206 11.55 -8.17 -19.77
CA LYS A 206 10.45 -8.19 -18.79
C LYS A 206 10.73 -9.17 -17.65
N ASN A 207 11.22 -10.37 -17.97
CA ASN A 207 11.52 -11.40 -16.98
C ASN A 207 12.73 -11.03 -16.13
N ALA A 208 13.77 -10.44 -16.72
CA ALA A 208 14.91 -9.91 -15.99
C ALA A 208 14.45 -8.88 -14.95
N LEU A 209 13.65 -7.89 -15.36
CA LEU A 209 13.14 -6.88 -14.43
C LEU A 209 12.29 -7.51 -13.31
N ARG A 210 11.33 -8.38 -13.62
CA ARG A 210 10.49 -9.05 -12.60
C ARG A 210 11.30 -9.84 -11.58
N LYS A 211 12.34 -10.54 -12.04
CA LYS A 211 13.25 -11.31 -11.18
C LYS A 211 14.05 -10.37 -10.28
N THR A 212 14.61 -9.29 -10.84
CA THR A 212 15.38 -8.31 -10.08
C THR A 212 14.54 -7.56 -9.05
N LEU A 213 13.30 -7.18 -9.37
CA LEU A 213 12.36 -6.58 -8.42
C LEU A 213 12.18 -7.49 -7.20
N HIS A 214 11.90 -8.78 -7.43
CA HIS A 214 11.79 -9.76 -6.34
C HIS A 214 13.09 -9.94 -5.56
N GLN A 215 14.24 -9.97 -6.24
CA GLN A 215 15.53 -10.13 -5.59
C GLN A 215 15.86 -8.96 -4.65
N ILE A 216 15.67 -7.73 -5.10
CA ILE A 216 15.96 -6.53 -4.30
C ILE A 216 15.02 -6.46 -3.09
N THR A 217 13.73 -6.73 -3.26
CA THR A 217 12.78 -6.77 -2.13
C THR A 217 13.17 -7.86 -1.14
N THR A 218 13.50 -9.07 -1.61
CA THR A 218 13.92 -10.17 -0.73
C THR A 218 15.16 -9.82 0.08
N TRP A 219 16.19 -9.24 -0.56
CA TRP A 219 17.39 -8.80 0.15
C TRP A 219 17.10 -7.76 1.23
N ALA A 220 16.22 -6.79 0.97
CA ALA A 220 15.86 -5.78 1.96
C ALA A 220 15.20 -6.40 3.20
N TYR A 221 14.29 -7.36 3.01
CA TYR A 221 13.61 -8.04 4.09
C TYR A 221 14.54 -9.00 4.86
N GLU A 222 15.35 -9.79 4.17
CA GLU A 222 16.31 -10.71 4.79
C GLU A 222 17.35 -9.96 5.65
N GLU A 223 17.86 -8.84 5.15
CA GLU A 223 18.80 -7.99 5.89
C GLU A 223 18.13 -7.34 7.12
N ALA A 224 16.86 -6.91 7.00
CA ALA A 224 16.09 -6.38 8.13
C ALA A 224 15.87 -7.43 9.22
N GLU A 225 15.49 -8.65 8.83
CA GLU A 225 15.32 -9.79 9.74
C GLU A 225 16.63 -10.17 10.41
N GLY A 226 17.73 -10.24 9.64
CA GLY A 226 19.06 -10.49 10.15
C GLY A 226 19.47 -9.50 11.23
N LYS A 227 19.20 -8.20 11.01
CA LYS A 227 19.48 -7.14 12.00
C LYS A 227 18.58 -7.22 13.24
N LYS A 228 17.30 -7.58 13.10
CA LYS A 228 16.41 -7.79 14.24
C LYS A 228 16.85 -8.99 15.08
N ILE A 229 17.17 -10.11 14.44
CA ILE A 229 17.64 -11.32 15.11
C ILE A 229 19.00 -11.05 15.78
N GLY A 230 19.92 -10.40 15.07
CA GLY A 230 21.22 -10.01 15.63
C GLY A 230 21.09 -9.05 16.80
N GLY A 231 20.19 -8.06 16.71
CA GLY A 231 19.85 -7.15 17.81
C GLY A 231 19.25 -7.88 19.01
N LEU A 232 18.32 -8.81 18.78
CA LEU A 232 17.72 -9.64 19.83
C LEU A 232 18.73 -10.59 20.48
N LYS A 233 19.63 -11.20 19.70
CA LYS A 233 20.74 -12.01 20.22
C LYS A 233 21.67 -11.16 21.06
N LYS A 234 22.09 -10.00 20.57
CA LYS A 234 22.90 -9.04 21.32
C LYS A 234 22.21 -8.60 22.61
N LEU A 235 20.90 -8.34 22.58
CA LEU A 235 20.12 -8.04 23.77
C LEU A 235 20.05 -9.22 24.74
N ARG A 236 19.93 -10.47 24.25
CA ARG A 236 19.99 -11.70 25.07
C ARG A 236 21.36 -11.95 25.67
N GLU A 237 22.44 -11.65 24.93
CA GLU A 237 23.82 -11.69 25.43
C GLU A 237 24.07 -10.59 26.48
N ILE A 238 23.49 -9.41 26.28
CA ILE A 238 23.48 -8.32 27.29
C ILE A 238 22.53 -8.66 28.46
N LEU A 239 21.58 -9.60 28.30
CA LEU A 239 20.66 -10.08 29.33
C LEU A 239 21.38 -11.02 30.31
N ILE A 240 22.41 -10.48 30.97
CA ILE A 240 22.86 -10.69 32.35
C ILE A 240 22.86 -12.14 32.85
N ILE A 241 24.05 -12.76 32.90
CA ILE A 241 24.30 -13.98 33.67
C ILE A 241 25.01 -13.63 35.01
N GLU A 242 25.81 -12.56 35.05
CA GLU A 242 26.50 -12.13 36.27
C GLU A 242 26.62 -10.60 36.32
N LEU A 243 26.32 -10.00 37.48
CA LEU A 243 26.54 -8.58 37.74
C LEU A 243 27.63 -8.46 38.81
N LYS A 244 28.68 -7.68 38.52
CA LYS A 244 29.74 -7.37 39.50
C LYS A 244 29.37 -6.11 40.29
N GLN A 245 29.14 -6.26 41.59
CA GLN A 245 28.94 -5.12 42.51
C GLN A 245 30.03 -5.18 43.59
N ASN A 246 30.89 -4.16 43.64
CA ASN A 246 31.93 -4.02 44.68
C ASN A 246 32.77 -5.30 44.91
N ASP A 247 33.41 -5.78 43.83
CA ASP A 247 34.26 -6.97 43.81
C ASP A 247 33.62 -8.35 44.06
N GLU A 248 32.31 -8.41 44.33
CA GLU A 248 31.57 -9.68 44.37
C GLU A 248 30.78 -9.92 43.07
N LEU A 249 30.90 -11.15 42.55
CA LEU A 249 30.05 -11.68 41.50
C LEU A 249 28.73 -12.14 42.14
N VAL A 250 27.62 -11.49 41.76
CA VAL A 250 26.29 -11.89 42.23
C VAL A 250 25.50 -12.41 41.03
N ASN A 251 25.17 -13.71 41.05
CA ASN A 251 24.25 -14.33 40.10
C ASN A 251 22.82 -14.00 40.53
N PHE A 252 22.13 -13.18 39.74
CA PHE A 252 20.80 -12.71 40.09
C PHE A 252 19.65 -13.58 39.57
N GLY A 253 19.92 -14.61 38.75
CA GLY A 253 18.88 -15.43 38.11
C GLY A 253 18.36 -14.84 36.79
N THR A 254 17.21 -15.32 36.30
CA THR A 254 16.70 -14.98 34.96
C THR A 254 16.00 -13.63 34.95
N VAL A 255 16.47 -12.67 34.15
CA VAL A 255 15.78 -11.38 33.96
C VAL A 255 14.44 -11.60 33.25
N LEU A 256 13.37 -11.13 33.86
CA LEU A 256 12.00 -11.22 33.32
C LEU A 256 11.57 -9.93 32.58
N GLU A 257 12.02 -8.77 33.05
CA GLU A 257 11.59 -7.48 32.51
C GLU A 257 12.63 -6.39 32.80
N VAL A 258 12.83 -5.47 31.85
CA VAL A 258 13.64 -4.26 32.04
C VAL A 258 12.81 -3.05 31.66
N LYS A 259 12.65 -2.10 32.58
CA LYS A 259 12.00 -0.81 32.35
C LYS A 259 13.01 0.31 32.46
N GLU A 260 13.07 1.15 31.43
CA GLU A 260 13.86 2.36 31.47
C GLU A 260 13.04 3.53 32.07
N LEU A 261 13.56 4.14 33.13
CA LEU A 261 13.00 5.32 33.79
C LEU A 261 13.94 6.52 33.58
N ALA A 262 13.50 7.73 33.95
CA ALA A 262 14.27 8.96 33.70
C ALA A 262 15.71 8.93 34.24
N LEU A 263 15.92 8.37 35.44
CA LEU A 263 17.22 8.32 36.12
C LEU A 263 17.73 6.89 36.41
N PHE A 264 16.90 5.87 36.16
CA PHE A 264 17.18 4.49 36.56
C PHE A 264 16.75 3.48 35.50
N PHE A 265 17.33 2.28 35.56
CA PHE A 265 16.74 1.06 35.01
C PHE A 265 16.11 0.27 36.14
N GLU A 266 14.87 -0.18 35.95
CA GLU A 266 14.21 -1.15 36.82
C GLU A 266 14.27 -2.52 36.16
N VAL A 267 14.90 -3.50 36.82
CA VAL A 267 15.08 -4.86 36.31
C VAL A 267 14.34 -5.82 37.22
N VAL A 268 13.37 -6.53 36.66
CA VAL A 268 12.65 -7.61 37.36
C VAL A 268 13.37 -8.92 37.06
N ILE A 269 13.80 -9.62 38.10
CA ILE A 269 14.56 -10.86 38.00
C ILE A 269 13.82 -11.97 38.74
N LEU A 270 13.78 -13.17 38.16
CA LEU A 270 13.28 -14.37 38.81
C LEU A 270 14.46 -15.10 39.46
N SER A 271 14.50 -15.06 40.79
CA SER A 271 15.51 -15.74 41.60
C SER A 271 14.82 -16.59 42.65
N PHE A 272 15.23 -17.85 42.79
CA PHE A 272 14.61 -18.80 43.73
C PHE A 272 13.07 -18.88 43.66
N GLN A 273 12.51 -18.80 42.43
CA GLN A 273 11.06 -18.78 42.16
C GLN A 273 10.31 -17.53 42.65
N GLU A 274 11.02 -16.51 43.16
CA GLU A 274 10.45 -15.23 43.54
C GLU A 274 10.85 -14.14 42.54
N LYS A 275 9.92 -13.21 42.28
CA LYS A 275 10.19 -12.02 41.47
C LYS A 275 10.80 -10.95 42.35
N GLN A 276 12.00 -10.51 42.01
CA GLN A 276 12.71 -9.45 42.70
C GLN A 276 12.91 -8.28 41.74
N VAL A 277 12.80 -7.05 42.25
CA VAL A 277 12.89 -5.83 41.45
C VAL A 277 14.11 -5.03 41.89
N TYR A 278 15.04 -4.80 40.96
CA TYR A 278 16.27 -4.06 41.19
C TYR A 278 16.25 -2.73 40.45
N LYS A 279 16.79 -1.68 41.07
CA LYS A 279 16.89 -0.34 40.48
C LYS A 279 18.35 0.07 40.37
N PHE A 280 18.80 0.32 39.15
CA PHE A 280 20.17 0.74 38.84
C PHE A 280 20.17 2.18 38.34
N LYS A 281 21.06 3.03 38.83
CA LYS A 281 21.21 4.38 38.27
C LYS A 281 21.87 4.32 36.89
N LYS A 282 21.45 5.18 35.96
CA LYS A 282 21.99 5.19 34.58
C LYS A 282 23.49 5.52 34.49
N ASP A 283 24.06 6.14 35.52
CA ASP A 283 25.47 6.52 35.63
C ASP A 283 26.36 5.42 36.24
N GLN A 284 25.78 4.33 36.75
CA GLN A 284 26.55 3.17 37.20
C GLN A 284 26.95 2.29 36.01
N SER A 285 28.26 2.08 35.87
CA SER A 285 28.82 1.13 34.90
C SER A 285 28.54 -0.30 35.38
N ILE A 286 27.57 -0.95 34.74
CA ILE A 286 27.34 -2.38 34.92
C ILE A 286 28.30 -3.11 33.99
N PHE A 287 29.34 -3.73 34.55
CA PHE A 287 30.25 -4.57 33.79
C PHE A 287 29.68 -5.99 33.70
N ILE A 288 29.40 -6.42 32.49
CA ILE A 288 29.07 -7.80 32.14
C ILE A 288 30.38 -8.41 31.64
N GLN A 289 30.97 -9.34 32.41
CA GLN A 289 32.16 -10.07 31.96
C GLN A 289 31.68 -11.31 31.18
N ASN A 290 32.19 -11.49 29.96
CA ASN A 290 31.98 -12.68 29.13
C ASN A 290 32.54 -13.95 29.76
#